data_AF-A0A2G9WWA0-F1
#
_entry.id   AF-A0A2G9WWA0-F1
#
_cell.length_a   1.000
_cell.length_b   1.000
_cell.length_c   1.000
_cell.angle_alpha   90.00
_cell.angle_beta   90.00
_cell.angle_gamma   90.00
#
_symmetry.space_group_name_H-M   'P 1'
#
loop_
_entity.id
_entity.type
_entity.pdbx_description
1 polymer ?
#
loop_
_entity_poly.entity_id
_entity_poly.type
_entity_poly.pdbx_seq_one_letter_code
_entity_poly.pdbx_strand_id
1 'polypeptide(L)' 'MKYFVTDTAPPRVAGRRVKAGDTIELTDTAARYEAQAGHIRLASSEAETAVETPSKASKTKG' A
#
# COMPACT_ATOMS: atom_id res chain seq x y z
N MET A 1 6.14 0.25 6.78
CA MET A 1 5.34 0.59 5.57
C MET A 1 3.88 0.68 5.95
N LYS A 2 3.11 1.51 5.25
CA LYS A 2 1.67 1.66 5.48
C LYS A 2 0.90 0.68 4.61
N TYR A 3 -0.09 0.03 5.21
CA TYR A 3 -0.93 -0.95 4.57
C TYR A 3 -2.40 -0.66 4.86
N PHE A 4 -3.24 -0.84 3.85
CA PHE A 4 -4.68 -0.73 3.94
C PHE A 4 -5.28 -2.08 4.29
N VAL A 5 -6.13 -2.12 5.30
CA VAL A 5 -6.84 -3.31 5.77
C VAL A 5 -8.05 -3.54 4.87
N THR A 6 -8.13 -4.74 4.29
CA THR A 6 -9.20 -5.10 3.37
C THR A 6 -10.45 -5.58 4.11
N ASP A 7 -11.58 -5.64 3.41
CA ASP A 7 -12.84 -6.19 3.95
C ASP A 7 -12.77 -7.67 4.31
N THR A 8 -11.80 -8.39 3.76
CA THR A 8 -11.56 -9.81 4.05
C THR A 8 -10.66 -10.00 5.28
N ALA A 9 -10.16 -8.92 5.87
CA ALA A 9 -9.27 -8.99 7.01
C ALA A 9 -10.01 -9.46 8.28
N PRO A 10 -9.40 -10.36 9.07
CA PRO A 10 -9.90 -10.67 10.40
C PRO A 10 -9.86 -9.42 11.32
N PRO A 11 -10.58 -9.43 12.45
CA PRO A 11 -10.60 -8.31 13.41
C PRO A 11 -9.22 -8.03 14.05
N ARG A 12 -8.21 -8.87 13.77
CA ARG A 12 -6.82 -8.65 14.13
C ARG A 12 -5.88 -9.00 12.98
N VAL A 13 -5.01 -8.07 12.61
CA VAL A 13 -3.95 -8.25 11.61
C VAL A 13 -2.60 -8.06 12.31
N ALA A 14 -1.68 -9.01 12.17
CA ALA A 14 -0.37 -9.00 12.84
C ALA A 14 -0.46 -8.72 14.37
N GLY A 15 -1.49 -9.25 15.04
CA GLY A 15 -1.71 -9.06 16.48
C GLY A 15 -2.33 -7.71 16.89
N ARG A 16 -2.55 -6.79 15.94
CA ARG A 16 -3.25 -5.51 16.19
C ARG A 16 -4.72 -5.62 15.86
N ARG A 17 -5.58 -5.02 16.69
CA ARG A 17 -7.01 -4.85 16.37
C ARG A 17 -7.17 -3.84 15.25
N VAL A 18 -7.94 -4.21 14.23
CA VAL A 18 -8.17 -3.40 13.03
C VAL A 18 -9.62 -3.48 12.58
N LYS A 19 -10.00 -2.59 11.67
CA LYS A 19 -11.26 -2.65 10.91
C LYS A 19 -10.95 -2.60 9.42
N ALA A 20 -11.83 -3.15 8.61
CA ALA A 20 -11.79 -2.95 7.17
C ALA A 20 -11.77 -1.44 6.85
N GLY A 21 -10.91 -1.05 5.92
CA GLY A 21 -10.68 0.35 5.57
C GLY A 21 -9.63 1.08 6.40
N ASP A 22 -9.13 0.47 7.46
CA ASP A 22 -8.12 1.07 8.32
C ASP A 22 -6.74 1.09 7.63
N THR A 23 -5.88 2.03 8.01
CA THR A 23 -4.48 2.05 7.55
C THR A 23 -3.55 1.78 8.72
N ILE A 24 -2.77 0.71 8.61
CA ILE A 24 -1.84 0.27 9.65
C ILE A 24 -0.39 0.33 9.17
N GLU A 25 0.51 0.58 10.11
CA GLU A 25 1.94 0.47 9.86
C GLU A 25 2.46 -0.90 10.30
N LEU A 26 3.11 -1.59 9.37
CA LEU A 26 3.73 -2.89 9.59
C LEU A 26 5.16 -2.90 9.03
N THR A 27 5.97 -3.81 9.58
CA THR A 27 7.23 -4.22 8.95
C THR A 27 6.94 -5.15 7.77
N ASP A 28 7.87 -5.24 6.84
CA ASP A 28 7.74 -6.11 5.66
C ASP A 28 7.50 -7.58 6.07
N THR A 29 8.24 -8.04 7.09
CA THR A 29 8.10 -9.40 7.66
C THR A 29 6.71 -9.68 8.23
N ALA A 30 6.12 -8.71 8.93
CA ALA A 30 4.76 -8.86 9.48
C ALA A 30 3.68 -8.76 8.40
N ALA A 31 3.91 -7.94 7.37
CA ALA A 31 2.98 -7.75 6.28
C ALA A 31 2.96 -8.93 5.29
N ARG A 32 4.06 -9.68 5.16
CA ARG A 32 4.20 -10.73 4.14
C ARG A 32 3.09 -11.79 4.22
N TYR A 33 2.83 -12.33 5.41
CA TYR A 33 1.79 -13.35 5.60
C TYR A 33 0.39 -12.77 5.38
N GLU A 34 0.13 -11.59 5.93
CA GLU A 34 -1.18 -10.92 5.84
C GLU A 34 -1.50 -10.48 4.40
N ALA A 35 -0.50 -10.03 3.64
CA ALA A 35 -0.65 -9.65 2.24
C ALA A 35 -0.88 -10.88 1.35
N GLN A 36 -0.19 -12.00 1.62
CA GLN A 36 -0.45 -13.27 0.92
C GLN A 36 -1.84 -13.81 1.20
N ALA A 37 -2.33 -13.65 2.44
CA ALA A 37 -3.70 -14.00 2.82
C ALA A 37 -4.75 -12.98 2.30
N GLY A 38 -4.31 -11.86 1.73
CA GLY A 38 -5.20 -10.83 1.20
C GLY A 38 -5.90 -9.96 2.26
N HIS A 39 -5.45 -10.00 3.51
CA HIS A 39 -5.98 -9.18 4.61
C HIS A 39 -5.54 -7.72 4.54
N ILE A 40 -4.43 -7.47 3.87
CA ILE A 40 -3.88 -6.13 3.70
C ILE A 40 -3.38 -5.90 2.28
N ARG A 41 -3.36 -4.64 1.87
CA ARG A 41 -2.70 -4.17 0.64
C ARG A 41 -1.76 -3.03 0.99
N LEU A 42 -0.75 -2.78 0.18
CA LEU A 42 0.04 -1.56 0.34
C LEU A 42 -0.91 -0.37 0.25
N ALA A 43 -0.94 0.45 1.30
CA ALA A 43 -1.59 1.75 1.23
C ALA A 43 -0.64 2.61 0.40
N SER A 44 -0.69 2.46 -0.92
CA SER A 44 -0.03 3.39 -1.82
C SER A 44 -0.54 4.77 -1.44
N SER A 45 0.33 5.55 -0.79
CA SER A 45 0.43 6.93 -1.24
C SER A 45 0.70 6.83 -2.73
N GLU A 46 0.00 7.63 -3.51
CA GLU A 46 0.31 7.94 -4.90
C GLU A 46 1.82 8.21 -5.04
N ALA A 47 2.58 7.14 -5.29
CA ALA A 47 4.03 7.12 -5.35
C ALA A 47 4.39 5.96 -6.28
N GLU A 48 3.94 6.12 -7.52
CA GLU A 48 4.85 6.13 -8.67
C GLU A 48 6.30 5.76 -8.30
N THR A 49 6.61 4.47 -8.30
CA THR A 49 7.95 3.99 -8.69
C THR A 49 7.86 2.55 -9.18
N ALA A 50 7.25 2.40 -10.35
CA ALA A 50 7.71 1.43 -11.32
C ALA A 50 8.09 2.22 -12.59
N VAL A 51 9.33 2.73 -12.57
CA VAL A 51 10.19 3.04 -13.73
C VAL A 51 9.55 3.71 -14.96
N GLU A 52 9.59 5.04 -15.05
CA GLU A 52 9.85 5.68 -16.35
C GLU A 52 10.70 6.95 -16.19
N THR A 53 11.78 6.99 -16.97
CA THR A 53 12.79 8.04 -17.03
C THR A 53 12.20 9.40 -17.44
N PRO A 54 12.69 10.53 -16.89
CA PRO A 54 12.22 11.86 -17.29
C PRO A 54 12.75 12.22 -18.69
N SER A 55 11.94 12.00 -19.74
CA SER A 55 12.19 12.63 -21.05
C SER A 55 11.40 13.94 -21.13
N LYS A 56 12.08 15.02 -20.73
CA LYS A 56 11.58 16.39 -20.75
C LYS A 56 11.80 16.99 -22.15
N ALA A 57 10.74 17.38 -22.85
CA ALA A 57 10.77 18.43 -23.88
C ALA A 57 9.37 19.05 -23.97
N SER A 58 9.12 20.22 -23.37
CA SER A 58 9.41 21.56 -23.91
C SER A 58 8.23 22.15 -24.70
N LYS A 59 7.47 23.03 -24.03
CA LYS A 59 6.95 24.35 -24.46
C LYS A 59 6.87 24.61 -25.99
N THR A 60 5.73 25.13 -26.48
CA THR A 60 5.56 26.54 -26.99
C THR A 60 4.41 26.68 -28.02
N LYS A 61 3.52 27.64 -27.71
CA LYS A 61 2.75 28.60 -28.54
C LYS A 61 2.89 28.56 -30.08
N GLY A 62 1.75 28.63 -30.77
CA GLY A 62 1.57 29.12 -32.13
C GLY A 62 0.23 29.85 -32.23
#